data_AF-A0A956VVG8-F1
#
_entry.id   AF-A0A956VVG8-F1
#
_cell.length_a   1.000
_cell.length_b   1.000
_cell.length_c   1.000
_cell.angle_alpha   90.00
_cell.angle_beta   90.00
_cell.angle_gamma   90.00
#
_symmetry.space_group_name_H-M   'P 1'
#
loop_
_entity.id
_entity.type
_entity.pdbx_description
1 polymer ?
#
loop_
_entity_poly.entity_id
_entity_poly.type
_entity_poly.pdbx_seq_one_letter_code
_entity_poly.pdbx_strand_id
1 'polypeptide(L)'
;MFSDARRQLTVIYASAGVILFGLLAVGIYFVLVAALDREIDVEIEHVLDEGIDLVSFDPQGTRLDVPTAFGPAFLFGFTPEGTLISNPRDLPAFRVVPSTAVSAAASTGEGVQLTRTVDGERFRLHLEPVMRG
;
A
#
# COMPACT_ATOMS: atom_id res chain seq x y z
N MET A 1 52.25 29.34 -6.17
CA MET A 1 50.96 29.99 -6.50
C MET A 1 50.10 29.20 -7.48
N PHE A 2 50.62 28.62 -8.57
CA PHE A 2 49.81 27.84 -9.53
C PHE A 2 49.36 26.43 -9.07
N SER A 3 49.97 25.86 -8.02
CA SER A 3 49.64 24.52 -7.50
C SER A 3 48.32 24.49 -6.72
N ASP A 4 48.03 25.53 -5.94
CA ASP A 4 46.87 25.57 -5.05
C ASP A 4 45.57 25.82 -5.82
N ALA A 5 45.64 26.65 -6.88
CA ALA A 5 44.51 26.91 -7.77
C ALA A 5 44.07 25.65 -8.53
N ARG A 6 45.02 24.84 -9.04
CA ARG A 6 44.71 23.55 -9.69
C ARG A 6 44.09 22.56 -8.70
N ARG A 7 44.64 22.47 -7.49
CA ARG A 7 44.12 21.56 -6.46
C ARG A 7 42.70 21.94 -6.03
N GLN A 8 42.42 23.24 -5.84
CA GLN A 8 41.06 23.72 -5.57
C GLN A 8 40.09 23.39 -6.71
N LEU A 9 40.49 23.60 -7.96
CA LEU A 9 39.65 23.27 -9.12
C LEU A 9 39.31 21.78 -9.14
N THR A 10 40.30 20.91 -8.94
CA THR A 10 40.10 19.44 -8.90
C THR A 10 39.15 19.03 -7.77
N VAL A 11 39.30 19.62 -6.58
CA VAL A 11 38.40 19.34 -5.44
C VAL A 11 36.98 19.80 -5.74
N ILE A 12 36.81 20.98 -6.34
CA ILE A 12 35.48 21.50 -6.73
C ILE A 12 34.83 20.55 -7.75
N TYR A 13 35.53 20.18 -8.82
CA TYR A 13 35.00 19.24 -9.81
C TYR A 13 34.69 17.87 -9.24
N ALA A 14 35.55 17.33 -8.36
CA ALA A 14 35.30 16.06 -7.69
C ALA A 14 34.05 16.14 -6.78
N SER A 15 33.92 17.21 -5.99
CA SER A 15 32.75 17.41 -5.12
C SER A 15 31.47 17.61 -5.92
N ALA A 16 31.50 18.37 -7.02
CA ALA A 16 30.37 18.57 -7.91
C ALA A 16 29.94 17.24 -8.56
N GLY A 17 30.90 16.41 -8.97
CA GLY A 17 30.63 15.07 -9.49
C GLY A 17 29.97 14.17 -8.46
N VAL A 18 30.47 14.14 -7.22
CA VAL A 18 29.87 13.35 -6.12
C VAL A 18 28.47 13.83 -5.79
N ILE A 19 28.25 15.15 -5.72
CA ILE A 19 26.93 15.73 -5.46
C ILE A 19 25.96 15.38 -6.59
N LEU A 20 26.36 15.55 -7.84
CA LEU A 20 25.53 15.23 -9.00
C LEU A 20 25.17 13.74 -9.03
N PHE A 21 26.14 12.86 -8.77
CA PHE A 21 25.92 11.43 -8.71
C PHE A 21 24.99 11.04 -7.55
N GLY A 22 25.17 11.66 -6.38
CA GLY A 22 24.29 11.46 -5.23
C GLY A 22 22.85 11.88 -5.52
N LEU A 23 22.64 13.06 -6.11
CA LEU A 23 21.32 13.54 -6.51
C LEU A 23 20.67 12.64 -7.56
N LEU A 24 21.45 12.16 -8.53
CA LEU A 24 20.96 11.25 -9.57
C LEU A 24 20.57 9.89 -8.96
N ALA A 25 21.37 9.34 -8.05
CA ALA A 25 21.05 8.09 -7.36
C ALA A 25 19.77 8.21 -6.52
N VAL A 26 19.61 9.32 -5.77
CA VAL A 26 18.40 9.60 -5.00
C VAL A 26 17.19 9.75 -5.93
N GLY A 27 17.33 10.47 -7.04
CA GLY A 27 16.27 10.62 -8.03
C GLY A 27 15.83 9.29 -8.64
N ILE A 28 16.78 8.44 -9.04
CA ILE A 28 16.49 7.11 -9.58
C ILE A 28 15.77 6.25 -8.54
N TYR A 29 16.22 6.27 -7.28
CA TYR A 29 15.56 5.56 -6.20
C TYR A 29 14.08 5.95 -6.07
N PHE A 30 13.77 7.25 -6.05
CA PHE A 30 12.39 7.71 -5.96
C PHE A 30 11.55 7.32 -7.18
N VAL A 31 12.11 7.38 -8.39
CA VAL A 31 11.40 6.98 -9.61
C VAL A 31 11.11 5.47 -9.60
N LEU A 32 12.08 4.64 -9.22
CA LEU A 32 11.89 3.19 -9.13
C LEU A 32 10.86 2.82 -8.07
N VAL A 33 10.93 3.42 -6.88
CA VAL A 33 9.93 3.20 -5.83
C VAL A 33 8.55 3.63 -6.30
N ALA A 34 8.42 4.80 -6.94
CA ALA A 34 7.13 5.25 -7.46
C ALA A 34 6.59 4.36 -8.58
N ALA A 35 7.45 3.84 -9.46
CA ALA A 35 7.06 2.93 -10.52
C ALA A 35 6.59 1.57 -9.96
N LEU A 36 7.34 1.01 -9.00
CA LEU A 36 6.95 -0.22 -8.30
C LEU A 36 5.67 -0.02 -7.49
N ASP A 37 5.53 1.12 -6.81
CA ASP A 37 4.33 1.44 -6.06
C ASP A 37 3.12 1.48 -6.99
N ARG A 38 3.25 2.11 -8.17
CA ARG A 38 2.19 2.17 -9.19
C ARG A 38 1.86 0.81 -9.79
N GLU A 39 2.85 -0.04 -10.06
CA GLU A 39 2.61 -1.38 -10.60
C GLU A 39 1.80 -2.23 -9.61
N ILE A 40 2.17 -2.19 -8.34
CA ILE A 40 1.42 -2.86 -7.26
C ILE A 40 0.01 -2.27 -7.11
N ASP A 41 -0.16 -0.95 -7.20
CA ASP A 41 -1.48 -0.32 -7.08
C ASP A 41 -2.39 -0.71 -8.25
N VAL A 42 -1.85 -0.78 -9.48
CA VAL A 42 -2.61 -1.23 -10.66
C VAL A 42 -2.98 -2.71 -10.57
N GLU A 43 -2.07 -3.56 -10.07
CA GLU A 43 -2.37 -4.98 -9.85
C GLU A 43 -3.46 -5.16 -8.79
N ILE A 44 -3.42 -4.38 -7.70
CA ILE A 44 -4.45 -4.38 -6.67
C ILE A 44 -5.79 -3.86 -7.22
N GLU A 45 -5.79 -2.78 -7.99
CA GLU A 45 -7.01 -2.21 -8.59
C GLU A 45 -7.66 -3.20 -9.56
N HIS A 46 -6.86 -3.88 -10.39
CA HIS A 46 -7.35 -4.93 -11.27
C HIS A 46 -7.94 -6.11 -10.50
N VAL A 47 -7.28 -6.53 -9.41
CA VAL A 47 -7.77 -7.56 -8.50
C VAL A 47 -9.05 -7.14 -7.78
N LEU A 48 -9.19 -5.87 -7.40
CA LEU A 48 -10.40 -5.35 -6.77
C LEU A 48 -11.55 -5.32 -7.78
N ASP A 49 -11.33 -4.88 -9.01
CA ASP A 49 -12.37 -4.80 -10.04
C ASP A 49 -12.89 -6.20 -10.43
N GLU A 50 -11.99 -7.18 -10.60
CA GLU A 50 -12.38 -8.59 -10.82
C GLU A 50 -12.93 -9.27 -9.56
N GLY A 51 -12.46 -8.85 -8.38
CA GLY A 51 -12.78 -9.44 -7.09
C GLY A 51 -14.10 -8.96 -6.47
N ILE A 52 -14.51 -7.71 -6.71
CA ILE A 52 -15.77 -7.14 -6.23
C ILE A 52 -16.98 -7.97 -6.73
N ASP A 53 -16.91 -8.53 -7.94
CA ASP A 53 -17.92 -9.45 -8.48
C ASP A 53 -17.93 -10.83 -7.79
N LEU A 54 -16.83 -11.24 -7.15
CA LEU A 54 -16.68 -12.51 -6.44
C LEU A 54 -17.07 -12.41 -4.94
N VAL A 55 -17.17 -11.21 -4.39
CA VAL A 55 -17.61 -10.96 -3.00
C VAL A 55 -19.13 -11.03 -2.92
N SER A 56 -19.68 -12.23 -3.10
CA SER A 56 -21.08 -12.51 -2.76
C SER A 56 -21.19 -12.91 -1.30
N PHE A 57 -21.99 -12.16 -0.53
CA PHE A 57 -22.44 -12.63 0.78
C PHE A 57 -23.53 -13.67 0.55
N ASP A 58 -23.45 -14.80 1.27
CA ASP A 58 -24.63 -15.65 1.47
C ASP A 58 -25.80 -14.75 1.92
N PRO A 59 -27.04 -14.93 1.42
CA PRO A 59 -28.23 -14.21 1.89
C PRO A 59 -28.41 -14.20 3.43
N GLN A 60 -27.78 -15.11 4.17
CA GLN A 60 -27.75 -15.11 5.65
C GLN A 60 -26.68 -14.18 6.26
N GLY A 61 -25.80 -13.59 5.45
CA GLY A 61 -24.75 -12.64 5.86
C GLY A 61 -23.57 -13.26 6.59
N THR A 62 -23.53 -14.59 6.73
CA THR A 62 -22.64 -15.28 7.66
C THR A 62 -21.35 -15.77 7.02
N ARG A 63 -21.31 -15.89 5.70
CA ARG A 63 -20.19 -16.50 4.98
C ARG A 63 -19.80 -15.67 3.77
N LEU A 64 -18.51 -15.34 3.73
CA LEU A 64 -17.84 -14.68 2.63
C LEU A 64 -16.98 -15.73 1.93
N ASP A 65 -17.34 -16.15 0.73
CA ASP A 65 -16.48 -17.03 -0.07
C ASP A 65 -15.39 -16.17 -0.71
N VAL A 66 -14.30 -15.99 0.02
CA VAL A 66 -13.11 -15.29 -0.46
C VAL A 66 -12.17 -16.31 -1.10
N PRO A 67 -11.84 -16.19 -2.39
CA PRO A 67 -10.73 -16.92 -2.98
C PRO A 67 -9.45 -16.71 -2.14
N THR A 68 -8.90 -17.79 -1.59
CA THR A 68 -7.62 -17.78 -0.88
C THR A 68 -6.41 -17.38 -1.75
N ALA A 69 -6.63 -17.17 -3.06
CA ALA A 69 -5.61 -17.08 -4.10
C ALA A 69 -5.41 -15.65 -4.68
N PHE A 70 -5.77 -14.59 -3.97
CA PHE A 70 -5.55 -13.19 -4.40
C PHE A 70 -4.09 -12.70 -4.24
N GLY A 71 -3.09 -13.53 -4.55
CA GLY A 71 -1.68 -13.12 -4.50
C GLY A 71 -1.26 -12.54 -3.13
N PRO A 72 -0.54 -11.39 -3.08
CA PRO A 72 -0.18 -10.71 -1.83
C PRO A 72 -1.33 -9.89 -1.22
N ALA A 73 -2.48 -9.77 -1.90
CA ALA A 73 -3.66 -9.08 -1.39
C ALA A 73 -4.51 -10.05 -0.55
N PHE A 74 -5.05 -9.54 0.57
CA PHE A 74 -5.90 -10.32 1.48
C PHE A 74 -7.17 -9.53 1.77
N LEU A 75 -8.29 -10.23 1.80
CA LEU A 75 -9.59 -9.63 2.10
C LEU A 75 -9.97 -9.92 3.56
N PHE A 76 -10.36 -8.89 4.29
CA PHE A 76 -10.89 -9.00 5.65
C PHE A 76 -12.34 -8.56 5.65
N GLY A 77 -13.23 -9.36 6.25
CA GLY A 77 -14.62 -8.97 6.44
C GLY A 77 -14.79 -8.27 7.78
N PHE A 78 -15.44 -7.10 7.82
CA PHE A 78 -15.74 -6.37 9.05
C PHE A 78 -17.20 -5.93 9.13
N THR A 79 -17.71 -5.75 10.37
CA THR A 79 -18.99 -5.06 10.61
C THR A 79 -18.81 -3.55 10.43
N PRO A 80 -19.89 -2.78 10.21
CA PRO A 80 -19.82 -1.30 10.15
C PRO A 80 -19.21 -0.67 11.42
N GLU A 81 -19.37 -1.32 12.57
CA GLU A 81 -18.79 -0.92 13.86
C GLU A 81 -17.30 -1.28 13.99
N GLY A 82 -16.70 -1.89 12.96
CA GLY A 82 -15.29 -2.27 12.91
C GLY A 82 -14.96 -3.61 13.55
N THR A 83 -15.95 -4.48 13.79
CA THR A 83 -15.71 -5.82 14.34
C THR A 83 -15.27 -6.78 13.23
N LEU A 84 -14.19 -7.53 13.43
CA LEU A 84 -13.69 -8.50 12.44
C LEU A 84 -14.64 -9.71 12.33
N ILE A 85 -15.15 -9.96 11.14
CA ILE A 85 -16.02 -11.09 10.79
C ILE A 85 -15.20 -12.23 10.19
N SER A 86 -14.27 -11.92 9.29
CA SER A 86 -13.45 -12.92 8.60
C SER A 86 -12.02 -12.45 8.38
N ASN A 87 -11.08 -13.39 8.57
CA ASN A 87 -9.65 -13.16 8.43
C ASN A 87 -8.97 -14.42 7.87
N PRO A 88 -8.66 -14.45 6.56
CA PRO A 88 -8.17 -15.65 5.90
C PRO A 88 -6.75 -16.04 6.30
N ARG A 89 -5.98 -15.15 6.95
CA ARG A 89 -4.58 -15.40 7.32
C ARG A 89 -4.30 -15.42 8.81
N ASP A 90 -5.36 -15.39 9.63
CA ASP A 90 -5.27 -15.31 11.09
C ASP A 90 -4.32 -14.18 11.57
N LEU A 91 -4.13 -13.16 10.72
CA LEU A 91 -3.32 -11.99 11.03
C LEU A 91 -3.99 -11.23 12.18
N PRO A 92 -3.26 -10.53 13.05
CA PRO A 92 -3.87 -9.70 14.08
C PRO A 92 -4.56 -8.49 13.40
N ALA A 93 -5.76 -8.68 12.85
CA ALA A 93 -6.39 -7.74 11.93
C ALA A 93 -6.66 -6.38 12.60
N PHE A 94 -6.95 -6.36 13.91
CA PHE A 94 -7.05 -5.11 14.69
C PHE A 94 -5.73 -4.33 14.78
N ARG A 95 -4.58 -5.00 14.64
CA ARG A 95 -3.27 -4.34 14.54
C ARG A 95 -2.99 -3.85 13.13
N VAL A 96 -3.63 -4.38 12.11
CA VAL A 96 -3.37 -4.01 10.72
C VAL A 96 -4.40 -2.98 10.27
N VAL A 97 -5.69 -3.30 10.42
CA VAL A 97 -6.84 -2.50 10.02
C VAL A 97 -7.42 -1.73 11.23
N PRO A 98 -7.41 -0.39 11.23
CA PRO A 98 -8.03 0.41 12.27
C PRO A 98 -9.56 0.38 12.17
N SER A 99 -10.26 0.20 13.30
CA SER A 99 -11.73 0.24 13.34
C SER A 99 -12.31 1.56 12.83
N THR A 100 -11.63 2.68 13.08
CA THR A 100 -12.03 4.00 12.57
C THR A 100 -12.01 4.09 11.04
N ALA A 101 -11.08 3.38 10.38
CA ALA A 101 -11.00 3.36 8.93
C ALA A 101 -12.12 2.50 8.32
N VAL A 102 -12.47 1.39 8.98
CA VAL A 102 -13.63 0.56 8.59
C VAL A 102 -14.92 1.35 8.72
N SER A 103 -15.15 2.00 9.87
CA SER A 103 -16.35 2.82 10.07
C SER A 103 -16.40 4.00 9.11
N ALA A 104 -15.25 4.59 8.76
CA ALA A 104 -15.18 5.63 7.73
C ALA A 104 -15.64 5.10 6.37
N ALA A 105 -15.05 4.00 5.87
CA ALA A 105 -15.44 3.37 4.61
C ALA A 105 -16.92 2.99 4.58
N ALA A 106 -17.42 2.40 5.67
CA ALA A 106 -18.83 2.04 5.80
C ALA A 106 -19.78 3.26 5.81
N SER A 107 -19.34 4.40 6.35
CA SER A 107 -20.15 5.61 6.47
C SER A 107 -20.19 6.44 5.19
N THR A 108 -19.11 6.46 4.42
CA THR A 108 -19.01 7.22 3.17
C THR A 108 -19.59 6.44 2.00
N GLY A 109 -19.63 5.09 2.08
CA GLY A 109 -19.95 4.24 0.94
C GLY A 109 -18.88 4.27 -0.14
N GLU A 110 -17.76 4.96 0.13
CA GLU A 110 -16.58 5.04 -0.74
C GLU A 110 -15.46 4.22 -0.09
N GLY A 111 -14.71 3.48 -0.92
CA GLY A 111 -13.55 2.73 -0.47
C GLY A 111 -12.50 3.62 0.19
N VAL A 112 -11.82 3.10 1.23
CA VAL A 112 -10.74 3.79 1.92
C VAL A 112 -9.42 3.08 1.68
N GLN A 113 -8.44 3.80 1.11
CA GLN A 113 -7.08 3.31 0.93
C GLN A 113 -6.15 3.89 2.00
N LEU A 114 -5.37 3.04 2.65
CA LEU A 114 -4.39 3.47 3.64
C LEU A 114 -3.17 2.56 3.67
N THR A 115 -2.02 3.15 3.96
CA THR A 115 -0.76 2.40 4.12
C THR A 115 -0.33 2.43 5.58
N ARG A 116 0.03 1.28 6.12
CA ARG A 116 0.42 1.14 7.53
C ARG A 116 1.65 0.25 7.68
N THR A 117 2.51 0.57 8.64
CA THR A 117 3.60 -0.32 9.05
C THR A 117 3.25 -0.99 10.37
N VAL A 118 3.34 -2.32 10.44
CA VAL A 118 3.10 -3.13 11.64
C VAL A 118 4.29 -4.08 11.80
N ASP A 119 4.92 -4.08 12.97
CA ASP A 119 6.05 -4.96 13.29
C ASP A 119 7.21 -4.93 12.25
N GLY A 120 7.38 -3.79 11.58
CA GLY A 120 8.41 -3.57 10.54
C GLY A 120 7.97 -3.90 9.12
N GLU A 121 6.79 -4.48 8.94
CA GLU A 121 6.21 -4.81 7.63
C GLU A 121 5.23 -3.72 7.18
N ARG A 122 5.32 -3.31 5.92
CA ARG A 122 4.44 -2.28 5.31
C ARG A 122 3.28 -2.96 4.61
N PHE A 123 2.07 -2.67 5.07
CA PHE A 123 0.79 -3.14 4.52
C PHE A 123 0.10 -1.99 3.79
N ARG A 124 -0.34 -2.26 2.55
CA ARG A 124 -1.35 -1.43 1.87
C ARG A 124 -2.71 -2.05 2.10
N LEU A 125 -3.65 -1.23 2.53
CA LEU A 125 -4.99 -1.64 2.88
C LEU A 125 -5.98 -0.90 2.00
N HIS A 126 -6.85 -1.66 1.35
CA HIS A 126 -7.95 -1.17 0.54
C HIS A 126 -9.22 -1.68 1.22
N LEU A 127 -10.03 -0.76 1.74
CA LEU A 127 -11.23 -1.05 2.50
C LEU A 127 -12.43 -0.68 1.66
N GLU A 128 -13.10 -1.66 1.05
CA GLU A 128 -14.31 -1.42 0.27
C GLU A 128 -15.56 -1.70 1.12
N PRO A 129 -16.52 -0.76 1.20
CA PRO A 129 -17.80 -1.03 1.85
C PRO A 129 -18.62 -1.99 1.00
N VAL A 130 -19.08 -3.07 1.62
CA VAL A 130 -19.97 -4.03 0.96
C VAL A 130 -21.35 -3.38 0.88
N MET A 131 -21.70 -2.88 -0.30
CA MET A 131 -23.03 -2.39 -0.60
C MET A 131 -23.97 -3.61 -0.68
N ARG A 132 -24.87 -3.76 0.29
CA ARG A 132 -26.00 -4.69 0.15
C ARG A 132 -26.85 -4.20 -1.04
N GLY A 133 -26.85 -4.98 -2.12
CA GLY A 133 -27.91 -4.91 -3.13
C GLY A 133 -29.27 -5.25 -2.54
#